data_AF-A0A9D1QZI9-F1
#
_entry.id   AF-A0A9D1QZI9-F1
#
_cell.length_a   1.000
_cell.length_b   1.000
_cell.length_c   1.000
_cell.angle_alpha   90.00
_cell.angle_beta   90.00
_cell.angle_gamma   90.00
#
_symmetry.space_group_name_H-M   'P 1'
#
loop_
_entity.id
_entity.type
_entity.pdbx_description
1 polymer ?
#
loop_
_entity_poly.entity_id
_entity_poly.type
_entity_poly.pdbx_seq_one_letter_code
_entity_poly.pdbx_strand_id
1 'polypeptide(L)' 'GSESVKALIKKCISEEDPKNPLSDERIGEILKEHLKVNIARRTVAKYRMAMDIPSSSRRKAHF' A
#
# COMPACT_ATOMS: atom_id res chain seq x y z
N GLY A 1 2.48 17.51 2.01
CA GLY A 1 1.01 17.44 1.85
C GLY A 1 0.59 15.99 1.69
N SER A 2 -0.62 15.62 2.10
CA SER A 2 -1.14 14.23 2.11
C SER A 2 -1.05 13.46 0.77
N GLU A 3 -0.87 14.16 -0.36
CA GLU A 3 -0.63 13.56 -1.68
C GLU A 3 0.58 12.63 -1.73
N SER A 4 1.65 12.94 -0.97
CA SER A 4 2.87 12.14 -0.97
C SER A 4 2.64 10.70 -0.50
N VAL A 5 1.70 10.49 0.44
CA VAL A 5 1.37 9.17 0.99
C VAL A 5 0.64 8.32 -0.04
N LYS A 6 -0.42 8.88 -0.66
CA LYS A 6 -1.21 8.16 -1.67
C LYS A 6 -0.37 7.80 -2.90
N ALA A 7 0.49 8.72 -3.34
CA ALA A 7 1.41 8.49 -4.45
C ALA A 7 2.38 7.35 -4.14
N LEU A 8 2.96 7.30 -2.94
CA LEU A 8 3.84 6.21 -2.52
C LEU A 8 3.11 4.88 -2.38
N ILE A 9 1.91 4.86 -1.79
CA ILE A 9 1.08 3.63 -1.72
C ILE A 9 0.86 3.08 -3.13
N LYS A 10 0.47 3.94 -4.08
CA LYS A 10 0.25 3.54 -5.46
C LYS A 10 1.54 3.00 -6.09
N LYS A 11 2.68 3.69 -5.89
CA LYS A 11 3.99 3.25 -6.37
C LYS A 11 4.38 1.88 -5.82
N CYS A 12 4.28 1.67 -4.51
CA CYS A 12 4.57 0.38 -3.88
C CYS A 12 3.72 -0.74 -4.47
N ILE A 13 2.44 -0.48 -4.74
CA ILE A 13 1.53 -1.49 -5.31
C ILE A 13 1.80 -1.69 -6.80
N SER A 14 2.21 -0.67 -7.54
CA SER A 14 2.58 -0.80 -8.96
C SER A 14 3.91 -1.55 -9.14
N GLU A 15 4.82 -1.46 -8.18
CA GLU A 15 6.12 -2.14 -8.18
C GLU A 15 6.10 -3.48 -7.40
N GLU A 16 4.95 -3.91 -6.88
CA GLU A 16 4.85 -5.15 -6.10
C GLU A 16 4.91 -6.40 -6.99
N ASP A 17 5.34 -7.52 -6.40
CA ASP A 17 5.24 -8.84 -7.03
C ASP A 17 3.78 -9.33 -7.00
N PRO A 18 3.12 -9.56 -8.14
CA PRO A 18 1.75 -10.09 -8.18
C PRO A 18 1.61 -11.47 -7.52
N LYS A 19 2.69 -12.27 -7.45
CA LYS A 19 2.68 -13.56 -6.72
C LYS A 19 2.68 -13.36 -5.20
N ASN A 20 3.28 -12.27 -4.74
CA ASN A 20 3.46 -11.92 -3.33
C ASN A 20 3.08 -10.45 -3.09
N PRO A 21 1.80 -10.09 -3.22
CA PRO A 21 1.37 -8.70 -3.09
C PRO A 21 1.66 -8.17 -1.68
N LEU A 22 2.04 -6.89 -1.60
CA LEU A 22 2.39 -6.26 -0.34
C LEU A 22 1.13 -6.10 0.52
N SER A 23 1.23 -6.52 1.78
CA SER A 23 0.18 -6.30 2.77
C SER A 23 0.07 -4.81 3.12
N ASP A 24 -1.12 -4.38 3.56
CA ASP A 24 -1.32 -3.01 4.02
C ASP A 24 -0.38 -2.64 5.19
N GLU A 25 0.06 -3.64 5.97
CA GLU A 25 1.03 -3.48 7.05
C GLU A 25 2.44 -3.22 6.50
N ARG A 26 2.88 -4.02 5.53
CA ARG A 26 4.18 -3.84 4.87
C ARG A 26 4.28 -2.50 4.15
N ILE A 27 3.20 -2.07 3.49
CA ILE A 27 3.14 -0.75 2.87
C ILE A 27 3.26 0.35 3.94
N GLY A 28 2.65 0.19 5.12
CA GLY A 28 2.80 1.10 6.25
C GLY A 28 4.25 1.21 6.76
N GLU A 29 4.97 0.09 6.85
CA GLU A 29 6.40 0.06 7.20
C GLU A 29 7.25 0.82 6.19
N ILE A 30 7.06 0.55 4.90
CA ILE A 30 7.77 1.23 3.80
C ILE A 30 7.52 2.75 3.89
N LEU A 31 6.26 3.17 4.06
CA LEU A 31 5.93 4.59 4.21
C LEU A 31 6.60 5.21 5.44
N LYS A 32 6.71 4.47 6.55
CA LYS A 32 7.41 4.91 7.75
C LYS A 32 8.90 5.06 7.51
N GLU A 33 9.52 4.19 6.74
CA GLU A 33 10.94 4.29 6.39
C GLU A 33 11.21 5.49 5.46
N HIS A 34 10.38 5.66 4.42
CA HIS A 34 10.54 6.70 3.40
C HIS A 34 10.14 8.10 3.87
N LEU A 35 9.01 8.24 4.56
CA LEU A 35 8.47 9.54 4.99
C LEU A 35 8.77 9.86 6.45
N LYS A 36 9.31 8.91 7.23
CA LYS A 36 9.44 9.01 8.70
C LYS A 36 8.10 9.28 9.41
N VAL A 37 6.98 8.92 8.77
CA VAL A 37 5.62 9.07 9.30
C VAL A 37 5.07 7.70 9.68
N ASN A 38 4.57 7.57 10.91
CA ASN A 38 3.93 6.34 11.34
C ASN A 38 2.51 6.25 10.74
N ILE A 39 2.33 5.38 9.75
CA ILE A 39 1.04 5.16 9.09
C ILE A 39 0.52 3.78 9.49
N ALA A 40 -0.57 3.77 10.25
CA ALA A 40 -1.21 2.52 10.65
C ALA A 40 -1.83 1.79 9.44
N ARG A 41 -1.87 0.45 9.51
CA ARG A 41 -2.50 -0.43 8.51
C ARG A 41 -3.92 0.01 8.11
N ARG A 42 -4.74 0.46 9.08
CA ARG A 42 -6.11 0.95 8.80
C ARG A 42 -6.12 2.20 7.92
N THR A 43 -5.15 3.08 8.07
CA THR A 43 -5.00 4.29 7.25
C THR A 43 -4.58 3.93 5.82
N VAL A 44 -3.65 2.98 5.66
CA VAL A 44 -3.26 2.45 4.34
C VAL A 44 -4.48 1.83 3.65
N ALA A 45 -5.24 1.00 4.35
CA ALA A 45 -6.47 0.39 3.81
C ALA A 45 -7.49 1.44 3.36
N LYS A 46 -7.70 2.51 4.16
CA LYS A 46 -8.58 3.63 3.79
C LYS A 46 -8.11 4.34 2.51
N TYR A 47 -6.81 4.60 2.38
CA TYR A 47 -6.26 5.22 1.18
C TYR A 47 -6.31 4.30 -0.04
N ARG A 48 -6.06 3.01 0.15
CA ARG A 48 -6.19 1.98 -0.89
C ARG A 48 -7.61 1.91 -1.44
N MET A 49 -8.61 1.88 -0.56
CA MET A 49 -10.03 1.93 -0.93
C MET A 49 -10.41 3.22 -1.65
N ALA A 50 -9.90 4.37 -1.18
CA ALA A 50 -10.15 5.66 -1.83
C ALA A 50 -9.51 5.77 -3.24
N MET A 51 -8.56 4.89 -3.59
CA MET A 51 -7.96 4.78 -4.91
C MET A 51 -8.53 3.61 -5.73
N ASP A 52 -9.60 2.97 -5.24
CA ASP A 52 -10.25 1.80 -5.84
C ASP A 52 -9.31 0.60 -6.07
N ILE A 53 -8.26 0.50 -5.25
CA ILE A 53 -7.31 -0.60 -5.35
C ILE A 53 -7.82 -1.78 -4.50
N PRO A 54 -7.88 -3.01 -5.02
CA PRO A 54 -8.31 -4.18 -4.25
C PRO A 54 -7.29 -4.60 -3.16
N SER A 55 -7.73 -5.41 -2.21
CA SER A 55 -6.88 -5.89 -1.10
C SER A 55 -5.74 -6.77 -1.61
N SER A 56 -4.66 -6.88 -0.83
CA SER A 56 -3.53 -7.74 -1.18
C SER A 56 -3.98 -9.17 -1.51
N SER A 57 -4.93 -9.73 -0.77
CA SER A 57 -5.50 -11.06 -1.05
C SER A 57 -6.15 -11.17 -2.43
N ARG A 58 -6.80 -10.11 -2.91
CA ARG A 58 -7.45 -10.09 -4.25
C ARG A 58 -6.47 -9.72 -5.36
N ARG A 59 -5.36 -9.05 -5.04
CA ARG A 59 -4.25 -8.77 -5.97
C ARG A 59 -3.32 -9.96 -6.17
N LYS A 60 -3.39 -10.96 -5.28
CA LYS A 60 -2.57 -12.16 -5.37
C LYS A 60 -2.95 -12.93 -6.64
N ALA A 61 -2.01 -13.06 -7.56
CA ALA A 61 -2.18 -13.87 -8.74
C ALA A 61 -2.26 -15.34 -8.32
N HIS A 62 -3.40 -15.98 -8.61
CA HIS A 62 -3.54 -17.42 -8.55
C HIS A 62 -3.11 -17.96 -9.92
N PHE A 63 -1.87 -18.44 -10.01
CA PHE A 63 -1.40 -19.27 -11.13
C PHE A 63 -1.51 -20.74 -10.73
#